data_AF-A0A2N2WCY9-F1
#
_entry.id   AF-A0A2N2WCY9-F1
#
_cell.length_a   1.000
_cell.length_b   1.000
_cell.length_c   1.000
_cell.angle_alpha   90.00
_cell.angle_beta   90.00
_cell.angle_gamma   90.00
#
_symmetry.space_group_name_H-M   'P 1'
#
loop_
_entity.id
_entity.type
_entity.pdbx_description
1 polymer ?
#
loop_
_entity_poly.entity_id
_entity_poly.type
_entity_poly.pdbx_seq_one_letter_code
_entity_poly.pdbx_strand_id
1 'polypeptide(L)' 'MQKGLYKKISDTEMLWAANAITYPDGRVINVSDHENATGEVEDGWFWFNTESEAKAALGIVEPVFPKPEIPQ' A
#
# COMPACT_ATOMS: atom_id res chain seq x y z
N MET A 1 -7.64 0.94 -10.74
CA MET A 1 -6.74 -0.07 -10.12
C MET A 1 -5.44 0.63 -9.81
N GLN A 2 -5.11 0.81 -8.52
CA GLN A 2 -3.93 1.57 -8.10
C GLN A 2 -2.75 0.59 -7.99
N LYS A 3 -1.75 0.73 -8.87
CA LYS A 3 -0.48 -0.01 -8.78
C LYS A 3 0.55 0.84 -8.03
N GLY A 4 1.48 0.20 -7.34
CA GLY A 4 2.55 0.90 -6.64
C GLY A 4 3.08 0.10 -5.45
N LEU A 5 3.79 0.81 -4.57
CA LEU A 5 4.27 0.23 -3.32
C LEU A 5 3.21 0.34 -2.25
N TYR A 6 3.03 -0.73 -1.49
CA TYR A 6 2.14 -0.81 -0.35
C TYR A 6 2.90 -1.27 0.90
N LYS A 7 2.56 -0.69 2.04
CA LYS A 7 3.13 -1.04 3.33
C LYS A 7 2.05 -1.18 4.38
N LYS A 8 2.03 -2.32 5.07
CA LYS A 8 1.15 -2.54 6.22
C LYS A 8 1.61 -1.68 7.40
N ILE A 9 0.70 -0.87 7.93
CA ILE A 9 0.92 -0.13 9.18
C ILE A 9 0.25 -0.85 10.35
N SER A 10 -0.96 -1.37 10.12
CA SER A 10 -1.70 -2.18 11.09
C SER A 10 -2.60 -3.18 10.37
N ASP A 11 -3.34 -3.99 11.12
CA ASP A 11 -4.28 -4.96 10.54
C ASP A 11 -5.42 -4.32 9.72
N THR A 12 -5.67 -3.03 9.91
CA THR A 12 -6.72 -2.29 9.18
C THR A 12 -6.18 -1.11 8.37
N GLU A 13 -4.89 -0.79 8.49
CA GLU A 13 -4.27 0.39 7.89
C GLU A 13 -3.07 0.01 7.03
N MET A 14 -3.03 0.58 5.82
CA MET A 14 -2.00 0.36 4.84
C MET A 14 -1.66 1.70 4.17
N LEU A 15 -0.37 1.95 3.96
CA LEU A 15 0.09 3.06 3.13
C LEU A 15 0.25 2.61 1.68
N TRP A 16 -0.01 3.53 0.77
CA TRP A 16 0.22 3.36 -0.65
C TRP A 16 1.07 4.52 -1.18
N ALA A 17 2.06 4.19 -2.02
CA ALA A 17 2.88 5.15 -2.72
C ALA A 17 2.89 4.83 -4.22
N ALA A 18 2.56 5.84 -5.03
CA ALA A 18 2.49 5.72 -6.49
C ALA A 18 3.74 6.22 -7.22
N ASN A 19 4.44 7.19 -6.63
CA ASN A 19 5.54 7.92 -7.29
C ASN A 19 6.86 7.74 -6.54
N ALA A 20 6.92 8.20 -5.30
CA ALA A 20 8.11 8.08 -4.46
C ALA A 20 7.73 8.10 -2.98
N ILE A 21 8.60 7.52 -2.15
CA ILE A 21 8.53 7.53 -0.68
C ILE A 21 9.72 8.32 -0.18
N THR A 22 9.47 9.43 0.51
CA THR A 22 10.51 10.26 1.12
C THR A 22 10.59 9.98 2.61
N TYR A 23 11.77 9.59 3.07
CA TYR A 23 12.05 9.33 4.48
C TYR A 23 12.57 10.58 5.19
N PRO A 24 12.41 10.66 6.52
CA PRO A 24 12.87 11.82 7.31
C PRO A 24 14.39 12.03 7.29
N ASP A 25 15.16 10.99 6.98
CA ASP A 25 16.62 11.03 6.83
C ASP A 25 17.08 11.57 5.48
N GLY A 26 16.15 11.93 4.59
CA GLY A 26 16.42 12.44 3.25
C GLY A 26 16.52 11.37 2.17
N ARG A 27 16.34 10.08 2.49
CA ARG A 27 16.28 9.02 1.48
C ARG A 27 14.98 9.10 0.70
N VAL A 28 15.05 8.81 -0.60
CA VAL A 28 13.89 8.77 -1.50
C VAL A 28 13.90 7.44 -2.24
N ILE A 29 12.80 6.69 -2.13
CA ILE A 29 12.57 5.49 -2.93
C ILE A 29 11.64 5.88 -4.07
N ASN A 30 12.08 5.75 -5.33
CA ASN A 30 11.16 5.90 -6.46
C ASN A 30 10.41 4.60 -6.69
N VAL A 31 9.08 4.69 -6.69
CA VAL A 31 8.18 3.55 -6.90
C VAL A 31 8.42 2.93 -8.28
N SER A 32 8.75 3.74 -9.30
CA SER A 32 9.09 3.28 -10.65
C SER A 32 10.33 2.40 -10.72
N ASP A 33 11.32 2.61 -9.85
CA ASP A 33 12.56 1.82 -9.84
C ASP A 33 12.33 0.40 -9.30
N HIS A 34 11.20 0.20 -8.61
CA HIS A 34 10.78 -1.07 -8.02
C HIS A 34 9.50 -1.61 -8.66
N GLU A 35 9.16 -1.13 -9.86
CA GLU A 35 8.05 -1.69 -10.64
C GLU A 35 8.33 -3.16 -10.95
N ASN A 36 7.39 -4.05 -10.59
CA ASN A 36 7.53 -5.51 -10.65
C ASN A 36 8.60 -6.11 -9.70
N ALA A 37 8.97 -5.42 -8.62
CA ALA A 37 9.80 -6.03 -7.59
C ALA A 37 9.11 -7.25 -6.99
N THR A 38 9.72 -8.42 -7.13
CA THR A 38 9.22 -9.68 -6.56
C THR A 38 9.77 -9.85 -5.15
N GLY A 39 9.30 -9.04 -4.20
CA GLY A 39 9.76 -9.09 -2.81
C GLY A 39 9.56 -7.79 -2.04
N GLU A 40 10.10 -7.77 -0.82
CA GLU A 40 10.21 -6.55 -0.03
C GLU A 40 11.21 -5.61 -0.70
N VAL A 41 10.80 -4.37 -0.93
CA VAL A 41 11.63 -3.31 -1.48
C VAL A 41 12.50 -2.73 -0.37
N GLU A 42 11.86 -2.17 0.65
CA GLU A 42 12.53 -1.60 1.82
C GLU A 42 11.51 -1.33 2.92
N ASP A 43 11.89 -1.43 4.19
CA ASP A 43 11.08 -0.99 5.34
C ASP A 43 9.64 -1.56 5.35
N GLY A 44 9.46 -2.79 4.86
CA GLY A 44 8.15 -3.44 4.72
C GLY A 44 7.29 -2.92 3.55
N TRP A 45 7.85 -2.21 2.59
CA TRP A 45 7.20 -1.85 1.33
C TRP A 45 7.25 -3.00 0.32
N PHE A 46 6.13 -3.29 -0.31
CA PHE A 46 5.99 -4.36 -1.31
C PHE A 46 5.30 -3.83 -2.55
N TRP A 47 5.75 -4.26 -3.73
CA TRP A 47 5.13 -3.90 -4.99
C TRP A 47 3.88 -4.73 -5.24
N PHE A 48 2.76 -4.07 -5.55
CA PHE A 48 1.54 -4.72 -6.02
C PHE A 48 0.92 -3.98 -7.20
N ASN A 49 0.29 -4.76 -8.09
CA ASN A 49 -0.44 -4.22 -9.23
C ASN A 49 -1.82 -3.67 -8.82
N THR A 50 -2.37 -4.19 -7.72
CA THR A 50 -3.67 -3.79 -7.19
C THR A 50 -3.69 -3.72 -5.67
N GLU A 51 -4.53 -2.84 -5.13
CA GLU A 51 -4.76 -2.74 -3.68
C GLU A 51 -5.33 -4.05 -3.11
N SER A 52 -6.18 -4.76 -3.86
CA SER A 52 -6.75 -6.04 -3.42
C SER A 52 -5.69 -7.13 -3.25
N GLU A 53 -4.72 -7.21 -4.16
CA GLU A 53 -3.56 -8.10 -4.00
C GLU A 53 -2.73 -7.71 -2.78
N ALA A 54 -2.49 -6.41 -2.59
CA ALA A 54 -1.76 -5.91 -1.43
C ALA A 54 -2.47 -6.26 -0.12
N LYS A 55 -3.78 -6.02 -0.03
CA LYS A 55 -4.61 -6.37 1.14
C LYS A 55 -4.59 -7.87 1.42
N ALA A 56 -4.73 -8.70 0.38
CA ALA A 56 -4.71 -10.15 0.53
C ALA A 56 -3.33 -10.67 0.99
N ALA A 57 -2.25 -10.15 0.41
CA ALA A 57 -0.89 -10.56 0.74
C ALA A 57 -0.42 -10.05 2.11
N LEU A 58 -0.79 -8.82 2.46
CA LEU A 58 -0.44 -8.19 3.75
C LEU A 58 -1.43 -8.57 4.87
N GLY A 59 -2.54 -9.24 4.55
CA GLY A 59 -3.58 -9.59 5.50
C GLY A 59 -4.22 -8.34 6.14
N ILE A 60 -4.49 -7.32 5.33
CA ILE A 60 -5.26 -6.15 5.76
C ILE A 60 -6.72 -6.55 5.80
N VAL A 61 -7.29 -6.59 7.00
CA VAL A 61 -8.72 -6.73 7.20
C VAL A 61 -9.33 -5.39 6.82
N GLU A 62 -10.13 -5.34 5.75
CA GLU A 62 -10.86 -4.13 5.44
C GLU A 62 -11.70 -3.75 6.66
N PRO A 63 -11.53 -2.54 7.23
CA PRO A 63 -12.51 -2.05 8.19
C PRO A 63 -13.84 -2.04 7.45
N VAL A 64 -14.78 -2.87 7.89
CA VAL A 64 -16.15 -2.85 7.40
C VAL A 64 -16.75 -1.53 7.87
N PHE A 65 -16.47 -0.45 7.14
CA PHE A 65 -17.20 0.78 7.31
C PHE A 65 -18.62 0.46 6.86
N PRO A 66 -19.62 0.50 7.75
CA PRO A 66 -20.99 0.49 7.28
C PRO A 66 -21.08 1.63 6.26
N LYS A 67 -21.51 1.30 5.03
CA LYS A 67 -21.89 2.35 4.07
C LYS A 67 -22.75 3.34 4.86
N PRO A 68 -22.48 4.66 4.82
CA PRO A 68 -23.47 5.59 5.33
C PRO A 68 -24.76 5.26 4.59
N GLU A 69 -25.74 4.71 5.30
CA GLU A 69 -27.12 4.66 4.83
C GLU A 69 -27.48 6.12 4.63
N ILE A 70 -27.45 6.57 3.39
CA ILE A 70 -28.02 7.85 3.01
C ILE A 70 -29.50 7.72 3.42
N PRO A 71 -30.00 8.50 4.38
CA PRO A 71 -31.43 8.51 4.65
C PRO A 71 -32.14 8.90 3.34
N GLN A 72 -33.14 8.10 2.97
CA GLN A 72 -33.93 8.19 1.74
C GLN A 72 -34.37 9.61 1.37
#